data_AF-A0A8X6K1K6-F1
#
_entry.id   AF-A0A8X6K1K6-F1
#
_cell.length_a   1.000
_cell.length_b   1.000
_cell.length_c   1.000
_cell.angle_alpha   90.00
_cell.angle_beta   90.00
_cell.angle_gamma   90.00
#
_symmetry.space_group_name_H-M   'P 1'
#
loop_
_entity.id
_entity.type
_entity.pdbx_description
1 polymer ?
#
loop_
_entity_poly.entity_id
_entity_poly.type
_entity_poly.pdbx_seq_one_letter_code
_entity_poly.pdbx_strand_id
1 'polypeptide(L)'
;MKTWRMRTLDAIMEFLGHENRTIDVLKMDIEGDEWNVLEDMLKKNLFTKINHLCVEVHLHSGEWSRKLHILRKLEDDGQMRFFSSRKNLVTSPKSVPGLKNRTEQLFYELAWFRDS
;
A
#
# COMPACT_ATOMS: atom_id res chain seq x y z
N MET A 1 27.37 -2.27 11.95
CA MET A 1 26.01 -1.80 11.59
C MET A 1 25.17 -3.02 11.22
N LYS A 2 23.96 -3.15 11.76
CA LYS A 2 23.01 -4.19 11.29
C LYS A 2 22.27 -3.62 10.08
N THR A 3 22.40 -4.25 8.93
CA THR A 3 21.63 -3.94 7.73
C THR A 3 20.51 -4.96 7.59
N TRP A 4 19.26 -4.50 7.54
CA TRP A 4 18.12 -5.38 7.27
C TRP A 4 18.14 -5.78 5.79
N ARG A 5 18.05 -7.08 5.51
CA ARG A 5 17.94 -7.58 4.13
C ARG A 5 16.50 -7.41 3.67
N MET A 6 16.26 -6.37 2.87
CA MET A 6 14.97 -6.14 2.22
C MET A 6 14.80 -7.08 1.02
N ARG A 7 13.56 -7.45 0.72
CA ARG A 7 13.17 -8.28 -0.43
C ARG A 7 11.93 -7.69 -1.08
N THR A 8 11.81 -7.85 -2.40
CA THR A 8 10.58 -7.57 -3.13
C THR A 8 9.56 -8.69 -2.89
N LEU A 9 8.28 -8.42 -3.18
CA LEU A 9 7.21 -9.39 -2.93
C LEU A 9 7.43 -10.71 -3.69
N ASP A 10 7.81 -10.65 -4.97
CA ASP A 10 8.13 -11.82 -5.80
C ASP A 10 9.26 -12.67 -5.20
N ALA A 11 10.31 -12.04 -4.67
CA ALA A 11 11.41 -12.75 -4.01
C ALA A 11 11.00 -13.37 -2.67
N ILE A 12 9.98 -12.82 -1.99
CA ILE A 12 9.36 -13.42 -0.80
C ILE A 12 8.48 -14.60 -1.21
N MET A 13 7.68 -14.46 -2.27
CA MET A 13 6.85 -15.54 -2.79
C MET A 13 7.69 -16.74 -3.20
N GLU A 14 8.76 -16.54 -3.95
CA GLU A 14 9.70 -17.61 -4.34
C GLU A 14 10.35 -18.26 -3.12
N PHE A 15 10.86 -17.45 -2.17
CA PHE A 15 11.49 -17.97 -0.96
C PHE A 15 10.56 -18.84 -0.11
N LEU A 16 9.25 -18.59 -0.17
CA LEU A 16 8.22 -19.35 0.55
C LEU A 16 7.54 -20.45 -0.29
N GLY A 17 7.91 -20.63 -1.57
CA GLY A 17 7.28 -21.62 -2.46
C GLY A 17 5.87 -21.24 -2.94
N HIS A 18 5.57 -19.95 -3.02
CA HIS A 18 4.28 -19.38 -3.41
C HIS A 18 4.28 -18.77 -4.82
N GLU A 19 5.36 -18.92 -5.60
CA GLU A 19 5.52 -18.31 -6.92
C GLU A 19 4.42 -18.68 -7.93
N ASN A 20 3.83 -19.87 -7.78
CA ASN A 20 2.74 -20.38 -8.61
C ASN A 20 1.36 -20.33 -7.91
N ARG A 21 1.23 -19.52 -6.86
CA ARG A 21 -0.03 -19.36 -6.11
C ARG A 21 -0.56 -17.93 -6.23
N THR A 22 -1.88 -17.84 -6.25
CA THR A 22 -2.59 -16.58 -6.01
C THR A 22 -2.67 -16.36 -4.50
N ILE A 23 -2.31 -15.16 -4.06
CA ILE A 23 -2.48 -14.70 -2.68
C ILE A 23 -3.94 -14.28 -2.50
N ASP A 24 -4.65 -14.90 -1.56
CA ASP A 24 -6.04 -14.54 -1.27
C ASP A 24 -6.16 -13.15 -0.64
N VAL A 25 -5.28 -12.85 0.32
CA VAL A 25 -5.21 -11.56 1.00
C VAL A 25 -3.76 -11.13 1.16
N LEU A 26 -3.40 -9.98 0.61
CA LEU A 26 -2.15 -9.29 0.92
C LEU A 26 -2.46 -8.07 1.79
N LYS A 27 -1.96 -8.07 3.03
CA LYS A 27 -2.03 -6.93 3.94
C LYS A 27 -0.65 -6.28 4.05
N MET A 28 -0.61 -4.95 3.92
CA MET A 28 0.59 -4.14 4.09
C MET A 28 0.31 -2.95 4.99
N ASP A 29 1.38 -2.47 5.62
CA ASP A 29 1.46 -1.22 6.35
C ASP A 29 2.54 -0.37 5.66
N ILE A 30 2.21 0.86 5.25
CA ILE A 30 3.07 1.73 4.44
C ILE A 30 3.23 3.07 5.13
N GLU A 31 4.40 3.27 5.74
CA GLU A 31 4.72 4.48 6.50
C GLU A 31 5.56 5.50 5.72
N GLY A 32 6.45 5.00 4.84
CA GLY A 32 7.52 5.80 4.23
C GLY A 32 8.04 5.20 2.92
N ASP A 33 9.30 4.77 2.86
CA ASP A 33 9.91 4.26 1.62
C ASP A 33 9.22 3.02 1.03
N GLU A 34 8.31 2.41 1.79
CA GLU A 34 7.44 1.31 1.37
C GLU A 34 6.48 1.68 0.22
N TRP A 35 6.23 2.97 -0.05
CA TRP A 35 5.49 3.38 -1.27
C TRP A 35 6.15 2.85 -2.56
N ASN A 36 7.47 2.65 -2.54
CA ASN A 36 8.21 2.06 -3.67
C ASN A 36 7.83 0.59 -3.93
N VAL A 37 7.32 -0.13 -2.92
CA VAL A 37 6.88 -1.53 -3.07
C VAL A 37 5.67 -1.62 -4.00
N LEU A 38 4.70 -0.71 -3.87
CA LEU A 38 3.55 -0.66 -4.76
C LEU A 38 3.95 -0.39 -6.22
N GLU A 39 4.92 0.50 -6.43
CA GLU A 39 5.46 0.78 -7.77
C GLU A 39 6.20 -0.41 -8.37
N ASP A 40 7.01 -1.14 -7.58
CA ASP A 40 7.68 -2.37 -8.01
C ASP A 40 6.67 -3.45 -8.39
N MET A 41 5.65 -3.65 -7.54
CA MET A 41 4.56 -4.59 -7.80
C MET A 41 3.78 -4.26 -9.07
N LEU A 42 3.53 -2.96 -9.33
CA LEU A 42 2.87 -2.49 -10.57
C LEU A 42 3.74 -2.82 -11.79
N LYS A 43 5.03 -2.47 -11.74
CA LYS A 43 5.98 -2.74 -12.84
C LYS A 43 6.11 -4.22 -13.17
N LYS A 44 6.03 -5.08 -12.16
CA LYS A 44 6.13 -6.55 -12.28
C LYS A 44 4.78 -7.24 -12.48
N ASN A 45 3.69 -6.47 -12.59
CA ASN A 45 2.33 -6.97 -12.75
C ASN A 45 1.90 -7.98 -11.65
N LEU A 46 2.36 -7.80 -10.42
CA LEU A 46 2.12 -8.75 -9.32
C LEU A 46 0.69 -8.70 -8.77
N PHE A 47 -0.06 -7.63 -9.03
CA PHE A 47 -1.47 -7.52 -8.61
C PHE A 47 -2.37 -8.58 -9.26
N THR A 48 -1.98 -9.10 -10.43
CA THR A 48 -2.66 -10.25 -11.06
C THR A 48 -2.63 -11.51 -10.19
N LYS A 49 -1.71 -11.61 -9.21
CA LYS A 49 -1.61 -12.73 -8.27
C LYS A 49 -2.25 -12.45 -6.91
N ILE A 50 -3.03 -11.37 -6.76
CA ILE A 50 -3.62 -10.98 -5.47
C ILE A 50 -5.13 -10.87 -5.63
N ASN A 51 -5.91 -11.62 -4.85
CA ASN A 51 -7.37 -11.50 -4.85
C ASN A 51 -7.80 -10.25 -4.07
N HIS A 52 -7.37 -10.09 -2.82
CA HIS A 52 -7.67 -8.92 -1.99
C HIS A 52 -6.40 -8.22 -1.52
N LEU A 53 -6.38 -6.89 -1.64
CA LEU A 53 -5.30 -6.02 -1.20
C LEU A 53 -5.82 -5.12 -0.08
N CYS A 54 -5.13 -5.13 1.07
CA CYS A 54 -5.40 -4.25 2.20
C CYS A 54 -4.13 -3.47 2.53
N VAL A 55 -4.21 -2.14 2.55
CA VAL A 55 -3.04 -1.27 2.77
C VAL A 55 -3.39 -0.23 3.82
N GLU A 56 -2.62 -0.19 4.90
CA GLU A 56 -2.59 0.99 5.76
C GLU A 56 -1.67 2.05 5.14
N VAL A 57 -2.17 3.27 4.92
CA VAL A 57 -1.40 4.36 4.31
C VAL A 57 -1.19 5.50 5.29
N HIS A 58 0.07 5.93 5.42
CA HIS A 58 0.45 7.04 6.29
C HIS A 58 0.60 8.33 5.47
N LEU A 59 -0.31 9.25 5.74
CA LEU A 59 -0.53 10.49 5.01
C LEU A 59 -0.08 11.72 5.85
N HIS A 60 0.84 11.56 6.79
CA HIS A 60 1.33 12.70 7.59
C HIS A 60 2.59 13.37 6.99
N SER A 61 3.12 12.82 5.89
CA SER A 61 4.28 13.31 5.14
C SER A 61 3.88 13.64 3.70
N GLY A 62 4.67 14.49 3.03
CA GLY A 62 4.40 15.03 1.68
C GLY A 62 4.32 14.00 0.54
N GLU A 63 4.63 14.43 -0.68
CA GLU A 63 4.51 13.62 -1.92
C GLU A 63 3.08 13.16 -2.25
N TRP A 64 2.09 13.94 -1.84
CA TRP A 64 0.66 13.66 -2.02
C TRP A 64 0.26 13.32 -3.45
N SER A 65 0.76 14.09 -4.42
CA SER A 65 0.49 13.85 -5.84
C SER A 65 1.02 12.49 -6.29
N ARG A 66 2.21 12.09 -5.82
CA ARG A 66 2.78 10.76 -6.11
C ARG A 66 1.97 9.67 -5.45
N LYS A 67 1.64 9.81 -4.15
CA LYS A 67 0.84 8.83 -3.41
C LYS A 67 -0.53 8.61 -4.08
N LEU A 68 -1.23 9.68 -4.42
CA LEU A 68 -2.49 9.61 -5.16
C LEU A 68 -2.33 8.97 -6.54
N HIS A 69 -1.26 9.30 -7.27
CA HIS A 69 -0.99 8.69 -8.57
C HIS A 69 -0.75 7.17 -8.46
N ILE A 70 -0.02 6.72 -7.45
CA ILE A 70 0.19 5.29 -7.18
C ILE A 70 -1.15 4.61 -6.89
N LEU A 71 -1.95 5.16 -5.98
CA LEU A 71 -3.26 4.60 -5.64
C LEU A 71 -4.17 4.52 -6.87
N ARG A 72 -4.14 5.54 -7.74
CA ARG A 72 -4.89 5.53 -8.99
C ARG A 72 -4.43 4.43 -9.94
N LYS A 73 -3.11 4.21 -10.05
CA LYS A 73 -2.55 3.12 -10.85
C LYS A 73 -2.90 1.73 -10.33
N LEU A 74 -3.16 1.56 -9.02
CA LEU A 74 -3.68 0.29 -8.52
C LEU A 74 -5.01 -0.06 -9.20
N GLU A 75 -5.87 0.93 -9.41
CA GLU A 75 -7.15 0.75 -10.08
C GLU A 75 -6.98 0.59 -11.60
N ASP A 76 -6.23 1.49 -12.23
CA ASP A 76 -6.12 1.54 -13.70
C ASP A 76 -5.20 0.43 -14.27
N ASP A 77 -3.97 0.30 -13.74
CA ASP A 77 -2.95 -0.64 -14.25
C ASP A 77 -3.01 -1.98 -13.50
N GLY A 78 -3.25 -1.95 -12.19
CA GLY A 78 -3.33 -3.14 -11.33
C GLY A 78 -4.66 -3.89 -11.42
N GLN A 79 -5.65 -3.32 -12.12
CA GLN A 79 -7.02 -3.86 -12.24
C GLN A 79 -7.65 -4.17 -10.87
N MET A 80 -7.38 -3.34 -9.87
CA MET A 80 -7.91 -3.50 -8.52
C MET A 80 -9.11 -2.58 -8.30
N ARG A 81 -10.25 -3.12 -7.91
CA ARG A 81 -11.43 -2.32 -7.56
C ARG A 81 -11.43 -1.93 -6.08
N PHE A 82 -11.40 -0.63 -5.83
CA PHE A 82 -11.53 -0.07 -4.47
C PHE A 82 -12.91 -0.37 -3.90
N PHE A 83 -12.98 -0.80 -2.63
CA PHE A 83 -14.27 -1.11 -1.99
C PHE A 83 -14.39 -0.66 -0.53
N SER A 84 -13.30 -0.28 0.14
CA SER A 84 -13.38 0.18 1.54
C SER A 84 -12.27 1.14 1.91
N SER A 85 -12.63 2.16 2.70
CA SER A 85 -11.69 2.96 3.46
C SER A 85 -12.17 3.12 4.90
N ARG A 86 -11.22 3.11 5.85
CA ARG A 86 -11.47 3.39 7.26
C ARG A 86 -10.33 4.23 7.81
N LYS A 87 -10.65 5.17 8.68
CA LYS A 87 -9.66 5.88 9.48
C LYS A 87 -9.08 4.91 10.52
N ASN A 88 -7.75 4.84 10.64
CA ASN A 88 -7.14 4.15 11.78
C ASN A 88 -7.31 5.03 13.02
N LEU A 89 -8.13 4.62 13.99
CA LEU A 89 -8.42 5.41 15.19
C LEU A 89 -7.48 5.09 16.38
N VAL A 90 -6.55 4.15 16.21
CA VAL A 90 -5.60 3.74 17.26
C VAL A 90 -4.54 4.83 17.47
N THR A 91 -4.06 5.43 16.39
CA THR A 91 -3.12 6.55 16.42
C THR A 91 -3.82 7.87 16.72
N SER A 92 -3.18 8.73 17.52
CA SER A 92 -3.63 10.10 17.73
C SER A 92 -3.54 10.92 16.42
N PRO A 93 -4.46 11.89 16.21
CA PRO A 93 -4.41 12.81 15.08
C PRO A 93 -3.04 13.46 14.91
N LYS A 94 -2.62 13.67 13.66
CA LYS A 94 -1.36 14.34 13.31
C LYS A 94 -1.62 15.72 12.73
N SER A 95 -0.64 16.61 12.88
CA SER A 95 -0.67 17.92 12.24
C SER A 95 -0.84 17.79 10.73
N VAL A 96 -1.78 18.54 10.17
CA VAL A 96 -2.01 18.54 8.72
C VAL A 96 -0.90 19.37 8.05
N PRO A 97 -0.12 18.79 7.12
CA PRO A 97 0.91 19.53 6.41
C PRO A 97 0.34 20.76 5.72
N GLY A 98 0.98 21.93 5.91
CA GLY A 98 0.56 23.20 5.30
C GLY A 98 -0.54 23.96 6.04
N LEU A 99 -1.15 23.41 7.11
CA LEU A 99 -2.18 24.09 7.89
C LEU A 99 -1.74 24.26 9.35
N LYS A 100 -1.72 25.51 9.84
CA LYS A 100 -1.38 25.80 11.24
C LYS A 100 -2.53 25.37 12.16
N ASN A 101 -2.18 24.80 13.32
CA ASN A 101 -3.10 24.41 14.40
C ASN A 101 -4.23 23.45 13.99
N ARG A 102 -4.06 22.70 12.89
CA ARG A 102 -5.02 21.67 12.47
C ARG A 102 -4.40 20.30 12.63
N THR A 103 -5.11 19.42 13.31
CA THR A 103 -4.79 18.00 13.42
C THR A 103 -5.93 17.17 12.85
N GLU A 104 -5.61 16.12 12.10
CA GLU A 104 -6.58 15.21 11.51
C GLU A 104 -6.10 13.77 11.62
N GLN A 105 -7.01 12.82 11.37
CA GLN A 105 -6.60 11.44 11.17
C GLN A 105 -6.01 11.27 9.77
N LEU A 106 -4.70 10.97 9.72
CA LEU A 106 -3.91 10.88 8.50
C LEU A 106 -3.43 9.43 8.22
N PHE A 107 -4.11 8.45 8.79
CA PHE A 107 -3.78 7.03 8.66
C PHE A 107 -5.06 6.34 8.25
N TYR A 108 -5.02 5.64 7.13
CA TYR A 108 -6.19 5.02 6.54
C TYR A 108 -5.92 3.58 6.19
N GLU A 109 -6.84 2.72 6.59
CA GLU A 109 -6.97 1.37 6.08
C GLU A 109 -7.77 1.41 4.78
N LEU A 110 -7.14 1.02 3.68
CA LEU A 110 -7.72 1.00 2.35
C LEU A 110 -7.77 -0.43 1.84
N ALA A 111 -8.85 -0.81 1.15
CA ALA A 111 -9.02 -2.15 0.63
C ALA A 111 -9.52 -2.18 -0.82
N TRP A 112 -8.94 -3.09 -1.59
CA TRP A 112 -9.28 -3.40 -2.97
C TRP A 112 -9.46 -4.90 -3.18
N PHE A 113 -10.22 -5.27 -4.21
CA PHE A 113 -10.26 -6.64 -4.72
C PHE A 113 -9.94 -6.64 -6.22
N ARG A 114 -9.41 -7.75 -6.75
CA ARG A 114 -9.10 -7.87 -8.17
C ARG A 114 -10.38 -7.84 -9.00
N ASP A 115 -10.45 -6.92 -9.94
CA ASP A 115 -11.54 -6.85 -10.91
C ASP A 115 -11.33 -7.96 -11.95
N SER A 116 -12.32 -8.85 -12.04
CA SER A 116 -12.26 -10.15 -12.73
C SER A 116 -11.81 -10.08 -14.18
#